data_AF-A0A8T7JW06-F1
#
_entry.id   AF-A0A8T7JW06-F1
#
_cell.length_a   1.000
_cell.length_b   1.000
_cell.length_c   1.000
_cell.angle_alpha   90.00
_cell.angle_beta   90.00
_cell.angle_gamma   90.00
#
_symmetry.space_group_name_H-M   'P 1'
#
loop_
_entity.id
_entity.type
_entity.pdbx_description
1 polymer ?
#
loop_
_entity_poly.entity_id
_entity_poly.type
_entity_poly.pdbx_seq_one_letter_code
_entity_poly.pdbx_strand_id
1 'polypeptide(L)'
;MEQFEYFTTFLTAEAKTQDIKDWLKSRNPKVKNPPVFTPEALIPELNSYGAQGWEIVSMTPVAGIGKKGDVHFPGGEPRWSNVYFCVFKRRKLG
;
A
#
# COMPACT_ATOMS: atom_id res chain seq x y z
N MET A 1 -23.68 14.25 16.51
CA MET A 1 -23.11 14.30 15.15
C MET A 1 -21.85 13.46 15.17
N GLU A 2 -21.64 12.53 14.23
CA GLU A 2 -20.43 11.71 14.22
C GLU A 2 -19.19 12.58 13.99
N GLN A 3 -18.15 12.41 14.81
CA GLN A 3 -16.86 13.07 14.63
C GLN A 3 -15.83 12.05 14.12
N PHE A 4 -15.00 12.48 13.17
CA PHE A 4 -13.96 11.66 12.59
C PHE A 4 -12.58 12.26 12.86
N GLU A 5 -11.62 11.37 13.09
CA GLU A 5 -10.21 11.67 13.02
C GLU A 5 -9.69 11.23 11.65
N TYR A 6 -8.85 12.05 11.01
CA TYR A 6 -8.25 11.77 9.71
C TYR A 6 -6.75 11.60 9.85
N PHE A 7 -6.20 10.65 9.09
CA PHE A 7 -4.77 10.36 9.05
C PHE A 7 -4.33 10.22 7.60
N THR A 8 -3.20 10.84 7.24
CA THR A 8 -2.62 10.73 5.91
C THR A 8 -1.18 10.24 6.02
N THR A 9 -0.75 9.41 5.07
CA THR A 9 0.63 8.91 5.04
C THR A 9 1.00 8.46 3.63
N PHE A 10 2.30 8.29 3.40
CA PHE A 10 2.83 7.65 2.21
C PHE A 10 3.24 6.22 2.54
N LEU A 11 2.71 5.26 1.78
CA LEU A 11 3.09 3.86 1.90
C LEU A 11 3.87 3.41 0.67
N THR A 12 4.89 2.59 0.89
CA THR A 12 5.72 2.05 -0.20
C THR A 12 5.49 0.56 -0.36
N ALA A 13 5.01 0.17 -1.54
CA ALA A 13 4.77 -1.22 -1.89
C ALA A 13 6.11 -1.93 -2.15
N GLU A 14 6.77 -2.41 -1.09
CA GLU A 14 8.11 -2.98 -1.18
C GLU A 14 8.27 -4.32 -0.44
N ALA A 15 8.56 -5.37 -1.19
CA ALA A 15 8.83 -6.71 -0.70
C ALA A 15 10.33 -6.95 -0.41
N LYS A 16 10.96 -6.08 0.36
CA LYS A 16 12.40 -6.22 0.73
C LYS A 16 12.61 -7.08 1.98
N THR A 17 11.75 -6.94 2.98
CA THR A 17 11.89 -7.66 4.25
C THR A 17 11.48 -9.13 4.07
N GLN A 18 12.05 -10.00 4.91
CA GLN A 18 11.77 -11.43 4.86
C GLN A 18 10.29 -11.70 5.21
N ASP A 19 9.76 -11.01 6.23
CA ASP A 19 8.36 -11.13 6.66
C ASP A 19 7.36 -10.84 5.55
N ILE A 20 7.57 -9.78 4.76
CA ILE A 20 6.69 -9.44 3.64
C ILE A 20 6.81 -10.48 2.52
N LYS A 21 8.02 -10.97 2.23
CA LYS A 21 8.21 -12.05 1.23
C LYS A 21 7.49 -13.32 1.66
N ASP A 22 7.58 -13.69 2.93
CA ASP A 22 6.95 -14.89 3.47
C ASP A 22 5.42 -14.74 3.49
N TRP A 23 4.91 -13.55 3.81
CA TRP A 23 3.49 -13.23 3.68
C TRP A 23 2.99 -13.34 2.22
N LEU A 24 3.75 -12.82 1.26
CA LEU A 24 3.41 -12.91 -0.16
C LEU A 24 3.39 -14.37 -0.65
N LYS A 25 4.34 -15.20 -0.19
CA LYS A 25 4.41 -16.62 -0.51
C LYS A 25 3.28 -17.42 0.14
N SER A 26 2.85 -17.07 1.36
CA SER A 26 1.73 -17.75 2.03
C SER A 26 0.41 -17.51 1.30
N ARG A 27 0.23 -16.33 0.69
CA ARG A 27 -0.92 -15.99 -0.16
C ARG A 27 -0.92 -16.74 -1.49
N ASN A 28 0.23 -16.95 -2.10
CA ASN A 28 0.35 -17.72 -3.33
C ASN A 28 1.61 -18.60 -3.33
N PRO A 29 1.50 -19.87 -2.90
CA PRO A 29 2.65 -20.78 -2.79
C PRO A 29 3.38 -21.05 -4.12
N LYS A 30 2.75 -20.72 -5.26
CA LYS A 30 3.37 -20.87 -6.59
C LYS A 30 4.41 -19.79 -6.90
N VAL A 31 4.41 -18.68 -6.16
CA VAL A 31 5.34 -17.56 -6.36
C VAL A 31 6.66 -17.87 -5.66
N LYS A 32 7.68 -18.25 -6.44
CA LYS A 32 9.05 -18.49 -5.91
C LYS A 32 9.73 -17.19 -5.47
N ASN A 33 9.67 -16.17 -6.34
CA ASN A 33 10.26 -14.85 -6.13
C ASN A 33 9.19 -13.78 -6.43
N PRO A 34 8.57 -13.17 -5.40
CA PRO A 34 7.61 -12.11 -5.64
C PRO A 34 8.30 -10.87 -6.25
N PRO A 35 7.58 -10.06 -7.06
CA PRO A 35 8.09 -8.78 -7.53
C PRO A 35 8.50 -7.91 -6.34
N VAL A 36 9.60 -7.16 -6.50
CA VAL A 36 10.13 -6.29 -5.43
C VAL A 36 9.12 -5.20 -5.11
N PHE A 37 8.49 -4.61 -6.14
CA PHE A 37 7.47 -3.60 -5.97
C PHE A 37 6.11 -4.14 -6.39
N THR A 38 5.40 -4.76 -5.44
CA THR A 38 4.07 -5.35 -5.68
C THR A 38 3.08 -4.71 -4.71
N PRO A 39 1.92 -4.19 -5.16
CA PRO A 39 0.96 -3.52 -4.28
C PRO A 39 0.52 -4.40 -3.09
N GLU A 40 0.52 -5.72 -3.26
CA GLU A 40 0.20 -6.70 -2.22
C GLU A 40 1.16 -6.63 -1.02
N ALA A 41 2.37 -6.10 -1.19
CA ALA A 41 3.31 -5.86 -0.09
C ALA A 41 2.76 -4.88 0.95
N LEU A 42 1.76 -4.05 0.59
CA LEU A 42 1.12 -3.10 1.50
C LEU A 42 0.06 -3.74 2.41
N ILE A 43 -0.42 -4.94 2.08
CA ILE A 43 -1.55 -5.55 2.78
C ILE A 43 -1.30 -5.74 4.28
N PRO A 44 -0.12 -6.21 4.75
CA PRO A 44 0.16 -6.33 6.17
C PRO A 44 0.06 -4.99 6.93
N GLU A 45 0.59 -3.91 6.36
CA GLU A 45 0.54 -2.57 6.97
C GLU A 45 -0.88 -1.99 6.96
N LEU A 46 -1.61 -2.15 5.85
CA LEU A 46 -3.03 -1.76 5.77
C LEU A 46 -3.90 -2.51 6.79
N ASN A 47 -3.64 -3.80 7.00
CA ASN A 47 -4.32 -4.59 8.04
C ASN A 47 -3.99 -4.09 9.44
N SER A 48 -2.75 -3.65 9.69
CA SER A 48 -2.36 -3.04 10.97
C SER A 48 -3.13 -1.74 11.24
N TYR A 49 -3.36 -0.91 10.23
CA TYR A 49 -4.23 0.26 10.36
C TYR A 49 -5.68 -0.11 10.62
N GLY A 50 -6.20 -1.12 9.90
CA GLY A 50 -7.55 -1.66 10.14
C GLY A 50 -7.74 -2.14 11.58
N ALA A 51 -6.75 -2.83 12.15
CA ALA A 51 -6.76 -3.28 13.54
C ALA A 51 -6.80 -2.13 14.57
N GLN A 52 -6.30 -0.94 14.19
CA GLN A 52 -6.36 0.28 14.99
C GLN A 52 -7.65 1.08 14.79
N GLY A 53 -8.60 0.55 14.01
CA GLY A 53 -9.87 1.19 13.70
C GLY A 53 -9.83 2.19 12.56
N TRP A 54 -8.72 2.27 11.80
CA TRP A 54 -8.62 3.11 10.62
C TRP A 54 -9.29 2.45 9.42
N GLU A 55 -10.14 3.21 8.74
CA GLU A 55 -10.76 2.86 7.47
C GLU A 55 -10.08 3.64 6.34
N ILE A 56 -9.77 2.95 5.23
CA ILE A 56 -9.19 3.60 4.06
C ILE A 56 -10.25 4.46 3.36
N VAL A 57 -9.89 5.72 3.03
CA VAL A 57 -10.71 6.67 2.29
C VAL A 57 -10.25 6.74 0.84
N SER A 58 -8.95 6.89 0.63
CA SER A 58 -8.35 6.90 -0.70
C SER A 58 -6.91 6.37 -0.66
N MET A 59 -6.49 5.84 -1.79
CA MET A 59 -5.14 5.36 -2.02
C MET A 59 -4.78 5.65 -3.48
N THR A 60 -3.84 6.57 -3.68
CA THR A 60 -3.49 7.05 -5.02
C THR A 60 -1.99 6.87 -5.25
N PRO A 61 -1.56 6.25 -6.35
CA PRO A 61 -0.13 6.14 -6.65
C PRO A 61 0.47 7.54 -6.92
N VAL A 62 1.74 7.73 -6.59
CA VAL A 62 2.48 9.00 -6.79
C VAL A 62 3.49 8.86 -7.92
N ALA A 63 3.28 9.51 -9.06
CA ALA A 63 4.10 9.29 -10.26
C ALA A 63 5.61 9.58 -10.09
N GLY A 64 6.46 8.83 -10.80
CA GLY A 64 7.87 9.17 -11.01
C GLY A 64 8.89 8.42 -10.14
N ILE A 65 8.51 7.28 -9.55
CA ILE A 65 9.36 6.49 -8.65
C ILE A 65 9.30 5.00 -9.05
N GLY A 66 10.18 4.51 -9.92
CA GLY A 66 10.40 3.06 -10.12
C GLY A 66 10.39 2.55 -11.57
N LYS A 67 10.70 1.25 -11.76
CA LYS A 67 10.68 0.46 -13.04
C LYS A 67 10.63 -1.07 -12.81
N LYS A 68 10.35 -1.56 -11.59
CA LYS A 68 10.46 -2.98 -11.15
C LYS A 68 9.15 -3.52 -10.54
N GLY A 69 8.04 -3.45 -11.29
CA GLY A 69 6.72 -3.99 -10.89
C GLY A 69 5.70 -2.93 -10.44
N ASP A 70 6.11 -1.67 -10.51
CA ASP A 70 5.36 -0.49 -10.13
C ASP A 70 4.07 -0.24 -10.93
N VAL A 71 3.17 0.59 -10.39
CA VAL A 71 1.94 1.05 -11.07
C VAL A 71 2.28 2.02 -12.18
N HIS A 72 1.75 1.74 -13.37
CA HIS A 72 1.96 2.55 -14.57
C HIS A 72 0.95 3.70 -14.68
N PHE A 73 1.43 4.90 -15.03
CA PHE A 73 0.61 6.08 -15.29
C PHE A 73 0.42 6.30 -16.80
N PRO A 74 -0.78 6.10 -17.36
CA PRO A 74 -1.03 6.40 -18.78
C PRO A 74 -1.13 7.92 -19.02
N GLY A 75 -0.81 8.37 -20.25
CA GLY A 75 -1.08 9.76 -20.71
C GLY A 75 0.12 10.70 -20.85
N GLY A 76 1.35 10.19 -20.93
CA GLY A 76 2.58 10.97 -21.13
C GLY A 76 3.80 10.06 -21.28
N GLU A 77 5.01 10.56 -20.98
CA GLU A 77 6.20 9.70 -20.85
C GLU A 77 5.93 8.56 -19.85
N PRO A 78 6.37 7.31 -20.12
CA PRO A 78 6.15 6.20 -19.21
C PRO A 78 6.69 6.49 -17.80
N ARG A 79 5.77 6.57 -16.83
CA ARG A 79 6.07 6.76 -15.41
C ARG A 79 5.49 5.61 -14.61
N TRP A 80 6.24 5.25 -13.57
CA TRP A 80 5.99 4.13 -12.69
C TRP A 80 6.02 4.62 -11.25
N SER A 81 5.26 3.99 -10.36
CA SER A 81 5.31 4.23 -8.91
C SER A 81 5.08 2.98 -8.05
N ASN A 82 5.87 2.85 -7.00
CA ASN A 82 5.60 1.98 -5.86
C ASN A 82 5.15 2.74 -4.60
N VAL A 83 5.01 4.07 -4.67
CA VAL A 83 4.62 4.91 -3.53
C VAL A 83 3.16 5.34 -3.69
N TYR A 84 2.41 5.26 -2.60
CA TYR A 84 1.00 5.61 -2.57
C TYR A 84 0.74 6.65 -1.49
N PHE A 85 0.00 7.70 -1.85
CA PHE A 85 -0.59 8.60 -0.88
C PHE A 85 -1.90 7.99 -0.39
N CYS A 86 -1.98 7.72 0.90
CA CYS A 86 -3.12 7.09 1.54
C CYS A 86 -3.79 8.07 2.51
N VAL A 87 -5.12 8.10 2.47
CA VAL A 87 -5.96 8.83 3.41
C VAL A 87 -6.82 7.83 4.17
N PHE A 88 -6.84 7.96 5.48
CA PHE A 88 -7.61 7.12 6.39
C PHE A 88 -8.54 7.99 7.27
N LYS A 89 -9.61 7.38 7.75
CA LYS A 89 -10.51 7.95 8.75
C LYS A 89 -10.78 6.94 9.87
N ARG A 90 -11.08 7.41 11.08
CA ARG A 90 -11.68 6.59 12.14
C ARG A 90 -12.68 7.41 12.94
N ARG A 91 -13.63 6.75 13.60
CA ARG A 91 -14.54 7.43 14.52
C ARG A 91 -13.77 7.94 15.73
N LYS A 92 -13.97 9.22 16.06
CA LYS A 92 -13.43 9.79 17.30
C LYS A 92 -14.34 9.37 18.45
N LEU A 93 -13.83 8.56 19.37
CA LEU A 93 -14.50 8.33 20.65
C LEU A 93 -14.45 9.64 21.43
N GLY A 94 -15.63 10.11 21.86
CA GLY A 94 -15.80 11.35 22.60
C GLY A 94 -15.15 11.31 23.97
#